data_AF-A0A498FS75-F1
#
_entry.id   AF-A0A498FS75-F1
#
_cell.length_a   1.000
_cell.length_b   1.000
_cell.length_c   1.000
_cell.angle_alpha   90.00
_cell.angle_beta   90.00
_cell.angle_gamma   90.00
#
_symmetry.space_group_name_H-M   'P 1'
#
loop_
_entity.id
_entity.type
_entity.pdbx_description
1 polymer ?
#
loop_
_entity_poly.entity_id
_entity_poly.type
_entity_poly.pdbx_seq_one_letter_code
_entity_poly.pdbx_strand_id
1 'polypeptide(L)'
;MGRRLLPGRRRGRDEAVVAMSGDESTARPTGDDPIGDGPIGDGAHGDFHETDARSPTVAVVASLAAAGVAATAGLVASPVGGALLGVAALGFLAGSLRRSTRVLTWGAAVGVVGLAVAGYRGATAEPLLVAAVGLAVAWDVADHGVGLGEQVGRGARVRRNVAVHAGLSLLIGALAAGLVYGVSLAVGGGQPVAALALLLAGGIALISALR
;
A
#
# COMPACT_ATOMS: atom_id res chain seq x y z
N MET A 1 -7.06 22.94 53.04
CA MET A 1 -6.61 24.04 52.15
C MET A 1 -6.58 23.49 50.73
N GLY A 2 -7.28 23.91 49.68
CA GLY A 2 -8.33 24.90 49.46
C GLY A 2 -8.69 24.89 47.97
N ARG A 3 -9.99 24.69 47.65
CA ARG A 3 -10.81 25.17 46.49
C ARG A 3 -10.34 24.81 45.06
N ARG A 4 -11.08 24.01 44.27
CA ARG A 4 -12.43 24.13 43.63
C ARG A 4 -12.37 24.65 42.18
N LEU A 5 -12.81 23.77 41.27
CA LEU A 5 -13.78 23.91 40.16
C LEU A 5 -13.73 25.17 39.27
N LEU A 6 -13.74 24.97 37.94
CA LEU A 6 -14.91 25.28 37.07
C LEU A 6 -14.75 24.68 35.65
N PRO A 7 -15.83 24.12 35.06
CA PRO A 7 -15.90 23.65 33.68
C PRO A 7 -16.39 24.76 32.72
N GLY A 8 -15.84 24.78 31.50
CA GLY A 8 -16.19 25.70 30.43
C GLY A 8 -17.56 25.40 29.80
N ARG A 9 -18.36 26.44 29.70
CA ARG A 9 -19.81 26.49 29.48
C ARG A 9 -20.19 26.53 27.98
N ARG A 10 -21.28 25.82 27.68
CA ARG A 10 -22.18 25.92 26.51
C ARG A 10 -22.49 27.36 26.04
N ARG A 11 -22.57 27.56 24.73
CA ARG A 11 -23.33 28.58 23.97
C ARG A 11 -23.60 27.93 22.60
N GLY A 12 -24.80 27.70 22.06
CA GLY A 12 -26.12 28.29 22.24
C GLY A 12 -26.45 29.14 21.00
N ARG A 13 -27.28 28.59 20.08
CA ARG A 13 -28.05 29.16 18.93
C ARG A 13 -28.00 28.15 17.77
N ASP A 14 -29.06 27.43 17.41
CA ASP A 14 -30.37 27.83 16.87
C ASP A 14 -30.25 28.59 15.53
N GLU A 15 -30.08 27.84 14.44
CA GLU A 15 -30.40 28.26 13.08
C GLU A 15 -31.47 27.27 12.59
N ALA A 16 -32.74 27.59 12.85
CA ALA A 16 -33.63 28.26 11.91
C ALA A 16 -33.99 27.37 10.71
N VAL A 17 -34.95 26.48 10.97
CA VAL A 17 -35.81 25.83 9.97
C VAL A 17 -36.54 26.93 9.20
N VAL A 18 -36.15 27.16 7.96
CA VAL A 18 -36.86 28.04 7.03
C VAL A 18 -37.98 27.25 6.39
N ALA A 19 -39.19 27.46 6.92
CA ALA A 19 -40.44 27.10 6.26
C ALA A 19 -40.72 28.12 5.15
N MET A 20 -40.62 27.71 3.89
CA MET A 20 -41.20 28.47 2.77
C MET A 20 -42.67 28.07 2.65
N SER A 21 -43.53 28.84 3.31
CA SER A 21 -44.95 28.94 3.00
C SER A 21 -45.11 30.07 1.98
N GLY A 22 -45.53 29.70 0.77
CA GLY A 22 -46.04 30.61 -0.24
C GLY A 22 -47.41 30.09 -0.67
N ASP A 23 -48.44 30.77 -0.19
CA ASP A 23 -49.85 30.58 -0.52
C ASP A 23 -50.14 31.14 -1.92
N GLU A 24 -50.98 30.46 -2.71
CA GLU A 24 -52.13 31.06 -3.41
C GLU A 24 -52.63 30.24 -4.63
N SER A 25 -53.96 30.16 -4.66
CA SER A 25 -54.84 30.17 -5.84
C SER A 25 -55.40 28.85 -6.39
N THR A 26 -56.53 28.47 -5.78
CA THR A 26 -57.81 28.11 -6.41
C THR A 26 -57.84 27.69 -7.88
N ALA A 27 -58.21 26.43 -8.13
CA ALA A 27 -59.25 26.06 -9.11
C ALA A 27 -59.63 24.58 -8.96
N ARG A 28 -60.91 24.29 -8.67
CA ARG A 28 -61.52 22.97 -8.85
C ARG A 28 -62.24 22.98 -10.20
N PRO A 29 -62.10 21.90 -10.98
CA PRO A 29 -63.30 21.23 -11.46
C PRO A 29 -63.27 19.72 -11.23
N THR A 30 -64.48 19.20 -11.11
CA THR A 30 -64.95 17.82 -10.99
C THR A 30 -64.45 16.86 -12.06
N GLY A 31 -64.17 15.62 -11.66
CA GLY A 31 -64.04 14.45 -12.53
C GLY A 31 -63.86 13.20 -11.67
N ASP A 32 -64.84 12.30 -11.72
CA ASP A 32 -64.82 10.98 -11.08
C ASP A 32 -63.90 10.00 -11.83
N ASP A 33 -63.53 8.94 -11.09
CA ASP A 33 -63.10 7.60 -11.49
C ASP A 33 -61.60 7.19 -11.53
N PRO A 34 -61.33 5.90 -11.20
CA PRO A 34 -60.18 5.47 -10.41
C PRO A 34 -59.14 4.73 -11.25
N ILE A 35 -57.85 4.88 -10.93
CA ILE A 35 -56.82 3.87 -11.17
C ILE A 35 -55.68 4.17 -10.19
N GLY A 36 -55.34 3.16 -9.38
CA GLY A 36 -54.17 3.20 -8.54
C GLY A 36 -52.91 3.10 -9.41
N ASP A 37 -52.07 4.13 -9.33
CA ASP A 37 -50.66 4.04 -9.68
C ASP A 37 -49.85 4.37 -8.43
N GLY A 38 -48.97 3.44 -8.07
CA GLY A 38 -48.19 3.47 -6.85
C GLY A 38 -47.29 4.70 -6.74
N PRO A 39 -46.83 5.04 -5.52
CA PRO A 39 -45.92 6.15 -5.35
C PRO A 39 -44.61 5.86 -6.10
N ILE A 40 -44.28 6.74 -7.04
CA ILE A 40 -42.90 6.94 -7.50
C ILE A 40 -42.15 7.49 -6.27
N GLY A 41 -41.65 6.56 -5.46
CA GLY A 41 -40.75 6.84 -4.37
C GLY A 41 -39.41 7.26 -4.94
N ASP A 42 -39.21 8.57 -5.01
CA ASP A 42 -37.92 9.22 -5.06
C ASP A 42 -37.11 8.80 -3.84
N GLY A 43 -36.36 7.71 -4.02
CA GLY A 43 -35.41 7.16 -3.06
C GLY A 43 -34.00 7.53 -3.44
N ALA A 44 -33.74 8.81 -3.71
CA ALA A 44 -32.41 9.38 -3.59
C ALA A 44 -31.96 9.31 -2.13
N HIS A 45 -31.51 8.13 -1.69
CA HIS A 45 -30.61 8.02 -0.54
C HIS A 45 -29.32 7.46 -1.10
N GLY A 46 -28.40 8.39 -1.37
CA GLY A 46 -27.04 8.08 -1.74
C GLY A 46 -26.50 7.04 -0.77
N ASP A 47 -26.10 5.91 -1.36
CA ASP A 47 -25.41 4.84 -0.65
C ASP A 47 -24.08 5.45 -0.19
N PHE A 48 -24.09 6.05 1.00
CA PHE A 48 -22.88 6.55 1.64
C PHE A 48 -21.97 5.34 1.78
N HIS A 49 -20.94 5.29 0.94
CA HIS A 49 -19.89 4.28 1.04
C HIS A 49 -19.30 4.33 2.44
N GLU A 50 -19.79 3.44 3.30
CA GLU A 50 -19.32 3.29 4.66
C GLU A 50 -17.82 2.99 4.60
N THR A 51 -17.06 3.98 5.04
CA THR A 51 -15.63 4.11 4.80
C THR A 51 -14.90 3.15 5.73
N ASP A 52 -14.68 1.91 5.30
CA ASP A 52 -13.98 0.94 6.13
C ASP A 52 -12.46 1.03 6.02
N ALA A 53 -11.86 0.97 7.20
CA ALA A 53 -10.45 1.16 7.46
C ALA A 53 -9.65 -0.16 7.42
N ARG A 54 -9.90 -1.06 6.47
CA ARG A 54 -9.03 -2.23 6.26
C ARG A 54 -8.14 -2.00 5.04
N SER A 55 -6.86 -2.37 5.13
CA SER A 55 -5.93 -2.32 4.00
C SER A 55 -6.55 -3.07 2.81
N PRO A 56 -6.43 -2.59 1.56
CA PRO A 56 -7.03 -3.27 0.42
C PRO A 56 -6.51 -4.71 0.36
N THR A 57 -7.39 -5.71 0.51
CA THR A 57 -7.02 -7.14 0.52
C THR A 57 -6.17 -7.51 -0.70
N VAL A 58 -6.40 -6.86 -1.84
CA VAL A 58 -5.63 -7.01 -3.07
C VAL A 58 -4.15 -6.65 -2.88
N ALA A 59 -3.83 -5.58 -2.16
CA ALA A 59 -2.45 -5.18 -1.88
C ALA A 59 -1.75 -6.21 -0.98
N VAL A 60 -2.43 -6.70 0.05
CA VAL A 60 -1.89 -7.76 0.93
C VAL A 60 -1.60 -9.03 0.14
N VAL A 61 -2.54 -9.47 -0.71
CA VAL A 61 -2.36 -10.67 -1.54
C VAL A 61 -1.22 -10.49 -2.54
N ALA A 62 -1.16 -9.34 -3.22
CA ALA A 62 -0.08 -9.05 -4.18
C ALA A 62 1.30 -8.97 -3.50
N SER A 63 1.37 -8.33 -2.33
CA SER A 63 2.59 -8.27 -1.52
C SER A 63 3.04 -9.68 -1.10
N LEU A 64 2.13 -10.50 -0.59
CA LEU A 64 2.43 -11.88 -0.18
C LEU A 64 2.85 -12.75 -1.36
N ALA A 65 2.24 -12.58 -2.54
CA ALA A 65 2.65 -13.30 -3.74
C ALA A 65 4.09 -12.93 -4.13
N ALA A 66 4.43 -11.63 -4.16
CA ALA A 66 5.79 -11.17 -4.43
C ALA A 66 6.79 -11.66 -3.36
N ALA A 67 6.41 -11.63 -2.08
CA ALA A 67 7.23 -12.14 -0.99
C ALA A 67 7.44 -13.66 -1.08
N GLY A 68 6.43 -14.40 -1.52
CA GLY A 68 6.51 -15.83 -1.78
C GLY A 68 7.51 -16.14 -2.90
N VAL A 69 7.46 -15.39 -4.01
CA VAL A 69 8.46 -15.48 -5.10
C VAL A 69 9.87 -15.16 -4.57
N ALA A 70 9.99 -14.14 -3.73
CA ALA A 70 11.26 -13.77 -3.15
C ALA A 70 11.83 -14.89 -2.25
N ALA A 71 10.99 -15.48 -1.40
CA ALA A 71 11.38 -16.56 -0.51
C ALA A 71 11.76 -17.83 -1.27
N THR A 72 11.01 -18.22 -2.31
CA THR A 72 11.33 -19.40 -3.13
C THR A 72 12.64 -19.21 -3.89
N ALA A 73 12.84 -18.06 -4.53
CA ALA A 73 14.12 -17.73 -5.17
C ALA A 73 15.26 -17.69 -4.15
N GLY A 74 15.01 -17.12 -2.97
CA GLY A 74 15.95 -17.10 -1.86
C GLY A 74 16.33 -18.49 -1.38
N LEU A 75 15.39 -19.44 -1.32
CA LEU A 75 15.66 -20.84 -0.94
C LEU A 75 16.52 -21.54 -1.99
N VAL A 76 16.30 -21.26 -3.28
CA VAL A 76 17.15 -21.76 -4.38
C VAL A 76 18.57 -21.20 -4.25
N ALA A 77 18.72 -19.92 -3.87
CA ALA A 77 20.01 -19.28 -3.64
C ALA A 77 20.74 -19.81 -2.39
N SER A 78 20.03 -19.88 -1.25
CA SER A 78 20.57 -20.32 0.03
C SER A 78 19.44 -20.64 1.01
N PRO A 79 19.40 -21.83 1.65
CA PRO A 79 18.33 -22.18 2.59
C PRO A 79 18.14 -21.16 3.72
N VAL A 80 19.25 -20.63 4.25
CA VAL A 80 19.22 -19.63 5.33
C VAL A 80 18.73 -18.26 4.82
N GLY A 81 19.16 -17.85 3.62
CA GLY A 81 18.69 -16.61 3.01
C GLY A 81 17.21 -16.64 2.69
N GLY A 82 16.74 -17.75 2.11
CA GLY A 82 15.32 -18.02 1.87
C GLY A 82 14.48 -18.05 3.15
N ALA A 83 15.00 -18.64 4.24
CA ALA A 83 14.31 -18.61 5.53
C ALA A 83 14.13 -17.19 6.07
N LEU A 84 15.17 -16.34 5.98
CA LEU A 84 15.08 -14.93 6.38
C LEU A 84 14.10 -14.14 5.50
N LEU A 85 14.03 -14.43 4.20
CA LEU A 85 13.02 -13.86 3.30
C LEU A 85 11.59 -14.34 3.65
N GLY A 86 11.45 -15.59 4.11
CA GLY A 86 10.19 -16.09 4.67
C GLY A 86 9.78 -15.33 5.94
N VAL A 87 10.74 -15.02 6.83
CA VAL A 87 10.49 -14.17 8.01
C VAL A 87 10.09 -12.76 7.59
N ALA A 88 10.71 -12.19 6.54
CA ALA A 88 10.30 -10.91 5.98
C ALA A 88 8.85 -10.94 5.47
N ALA A 89 8.43 -12.02 4.81
CA ALA A 89 7.04 -12.20 4.37
C ALA A 89 6.05 -12.20 5.55
N LEU A 90 6.41 -12.86 6.66
CA LEU A 90 5.63 -12.81 7.90
C LEU A 90 5.58 -11.39 8.49
N GLY A 91 6.70 -10.66 8.42
CA GLY A 91 6.78 -9.25 8.79
C GLY A 91 5.85 -8.37 7.95
N PHE A 92 5.79 -8.60 6.63
CA PHE A 92 4.85 -7.89 5.75
C PHE A 92 3.40 -8.17 6.11
N LEU A 93 3.04 -9.44 6.30
CA LEU A 93 1.70 -9.82 6.74
C LEU A 93 1.34 -9.14 8.07
N ALA A 94 2.21 -9.23 9.06
CA ALA A 94 1.99 -8.64 10.38
C ALA A 94 1.90 -7.11 10.32
N GLY A 95 2.73 -6.46 9.51
CA GLY A 95 2.74 -5.01 9.33
C GLY A 95 1.49 -4.50 8.61
N SER A 96 1.03 -5.21 7.57
CA SER A 96 -0.22 -4.89 6.89
C SER A 96 -1.43 -5.05 7.81
N LEU A 97 -1.50 -6.15 8.58
CA LEU A 97 -2.61 -6.40 9.51
C LEU A 97 -2.65 -5.38 10.67
N ARG A 98 -1.47 -4.95 11.15
CA ARG A 98 -1.33 -3.96 12.22
C ARG A 98 -1.36 -2.52 11.72
N ARG A 99 -1.44 -2.29 10.40
CA ARG A 99 -1.33 -0.98 9.77
C ARG A 99 -0.09 -0.21 10.26
N SER A 100 1.05 -0.91 10.34
CA SER A 100 2.27 -0.36 10.93
C SER A 100 3.42 -0.40 9.92
N THR A 101 3.76 0.79 9.39
CA THR A 101 4.90 0.97 8.49
C THR A 101 6.21 0.56 9.14
N ARG A 102 6.38 0.79 10.46
CA ARG A 102 7.57 0.32 11.19
C ARG A 102 7.77 -1.18 11.11
N VAL A 103 6.70 -1.97 11.23
CA VAL A 103 6.79 -3.43 11.15
C VAL A 103 7.16 -3.88 9.73
N LEU A 104 6.63 -3.20 8.71
CA LEU A 104 7.01 -3.43 7.31
C LEU A 104 8.50 -3.14 7.08
N THR A 105 9.02 -2.02 7.62
CA THR A 105 10.44 -1.67 7.51
C THR A 105 11.34 -2.70 8.19
N TRP A 106 10.96 -3.18 9.38
CA TRP A 106 11.71 -4.26 10.05
C TRP A 106 11.67 -5.57 9.25
N GLY A 107 10.52 -5.92 8.66
CA GLY A 107 10.41 -7.07 7.75
C GLY A 107 11.34 -6.94 6.55
N ALA A 108 11.34 -5.77 5.90
CA ALA A 108 12.23 -5.48 4.77
C ALA A 108 13.71 -5.57 5.18
N ALA A 109 14.09 -5.02 6.34
CA ALA A 109 15.45 -5.10 6.87
C ALA A 109 15.89 -6.56 7.07
N VAL A 110 15.03 -7.41 7.62
CA VAL A 110 15.31 -8.86 7.75
C VAL A 110 15.49 -9.52 6.38
N GLY A 111 14.67 -9.16 5.39
CA GLY A 111 14.81 -9.66 4.02
C GLY A 111 16.12 -9.25 3.37
N VAL A 112 16.56 -8.01 3.57
CA VAL A 112 17.86 -7.50 3.09
C VAL A 112 19.01 -8.25 3.75
N VAL A 113 18.93 -8.54 5.05
CA VAL A 113 19.91 -9.40 5.74
C VAL A 113 19.91 -10.80 5.12
N GLY A 114 18.74 -11.35 4.78
CA GLY A 114 18.62 -12.62 4.05
C GLY A 114 19.37 -12.64 2.71
N LEU A 115 19.19 -11.59 1.91
CA LEU A 115 19.91 -11.40 0.64
C LEU A 115 21.42 -11.27 0.84
N ALA A 116 21.85 -10.47 1.81
CA ALA A 116 23.28 -10.29 2.13
C ALA A 116 23.92 -11.62 2.58
N VAL A 117 23.22 -12.38 3.41
CA VAL A 117 23.66 -13.70 3.89
C VAL A 117 23.73 -14.71 2.73
N ALA A 118 22.76 -14.71 1.81
CA ALA A 118 22.80 -15.55 0.63
C ALA A 118 23.97 -15.18 -0.31
N GLY A 119 24.16 -13.90 -0.58
CA GLY A 119 25.27 -13.39 -1.40
C GLY A 119 26.64 -13.69 -0.79
N TYR A 120 26.80 -13.49 0.53
CA TYR A 120 28.03 -13.81 1.25
C TYR A 120 28.41 -15.30 1.15
N ARG A 121 27.42 -16.19 1.08
CA ARG A 121 27.64 -17.63 0.90
C ARG A 121 27.88 -18.05 -0.55
N GLY A 122 28.01 -17.10 -1.47
CA GLY A 122 28.32 -17.36 -2.87
C GLY A 122 27.12 -17.84 -3.68
N ALA A 123 25.88 -17.46 -3.29
CA ALA A 123 24.72 -17.74 -4.10
C ALA A 123 24.85 -17.13 -5.51
N THR A 124 24.32 -17.83 -6.51
CA THR A 124 24.33 -17.36 -7.89
C THR A 124 23.48 -16.08 -8.04
N ALA A 125 23.90 -15.21 -8.96
CA ALA A 125 23.29 -13.90 -9.14
C ALA A 125 21.81 -13.98 -9.57
N GLU A 126 21.46 -14.95 -10.40
CA GLU A 126 20.10 -15.11 -10.94
C GLU A 126 19.02 -15.23 -9.84
N PRO A 127 19.05 -16.22 -8.93
CA PRO A 127 18.05 -16.34 -7.87
C PRO A 127 18.13 -15.20 -6.85
N LEU A 128 19.33 -14.63 -6.62
CA LEU A 128 19.50 -13.45 -5.75
C LEU A 128 18.76 -12.21 -6.30
N LEU A 129 18.84 -11.97 -7.61
CA LEU A 129 18.18 -10.84 -8.25
C LEU A 129 16.66 -11.00 -8.21
N VAL A 130 16.15 -12.21 -8.48
CA VAL A 130 14.72 -12.51 -8.35
C VAL A 130 14.25 -12.29 -6.91
N ALA A 131 15.03 -12.76 -5.93
CA ALA A 131 14.74 -12.54 -4.52
C ALA A 131 14.73 -11.06 -4.14
N ALA A 132 15.68 -10.27 -4.64
CA ALA A 132 15.79 -8.85 -4.37
C ALA A 132 14.61 -8.05 -4.96
N VAL A 133 14.27 -8.29 -6.22
CA VAL A 133 13.14 -7.64 -6.89
C VAL A 133 11.83 -8.03 -6.21
N GLY A 134 11.63 -9.33 -5.93
CA GLY A 134 10.43 -9.80 -5.24
C GLY A 134 10.27 -9.17 -3.84
N LEU A 135 11.36 -9.03 -3.09
CA LEU A 135 11.36 -8.38 -1.77
C LEU A 135 10.98 -6.90 -1.88
N ALA A 136 11.57 -6.18 -2.83
CA ALA A 136 11.29 -4.76 -3.04
C ALA A 136 9.83 -4.52 -3.42
N VAL A 137 9.31 -5.30 -4.38
CA VAL A 137 7.91 -5.24 -4.80
C VAL A 137 6.97 -5.61 -3.66
N ALA A 138 7.30 -6.64 -2.87
CA ALA A 138 6.49 -7.03 -1.72
C ALA A 138 6.38 -5.91 -0.68
N TRP A 139 7.50 -5.28 -0.34
CA TRP A 139 7.53 -4.16 0.59
C TRP A 139 6.77 -2.94 0.06
N ASP A 140 7.02 -2.55 -1.19
CA ASP A 140 6.38 -1.40 -1.84
C ASP A 140 4.86 -1.53 -1.86
N VAL A 141 4.34 -2.70 -2.28
CA VAL A 141 2.90 -2.96 -2.32
C VAL A 141 2.29 -3.00 -0.92
N ALA A 142 3.01 -3.52 0.08
CA ALA A 142 2.54 -3.54 1.46
C ALA A 142 2.44 -2.12 2.04
N ASP A 143 3.46 -1.28 1.81
CA ASP A 143 3.53 0.10 2.31
C ASP A 143 2.45 0.98 1.65
N HIS A 144 2.32 0.88 0.33
CA HIS A 144 1.25 1.54 -0.42
C HIS A 144 -0.14 1.05 0.02
N GLY A 145 -0.30 -0.25 0.30
CA GLY A 145 -1.56 -0.81 0.81
C GLY A 145 -1.95 -0.26 2.18
N VAL A 146 -0.98 -0.04 3.06
CA VAL A 146 -1.20 0.60 4.37
C VAL A 146 -1.61 2.06 4.20
N GLY A 147 -0.90 2.84 3.39
CA GLY A 147 -1.20 4.26 3.14
C GLY A 147 -2.56 4.49 2.45
N LEU A 148 -2.95 3.65 1.50
CA LEU A 148 -4.25 3.72 0.82
C LEU A 148 -5.42 3.39 1.75
N GLY A 149 -5.20 2.49 2.71
CA GLY A 149 -6.19 2.15 3.73
C GLY A 149 -6.50 3.30 4.71
N GLU A 150 -5.61 4.28 4.81
CA GLU A 150 -5.80 5.48 5.63
C GLU A 150 -6.57 6.59 4.90
N GLN A 151 -6.47 6.68 3.57
CA GLN A 151 -6.92 7.86 2.83
C GLN A 151 -8.23 7.70 2.03
N VAL A 152 -8.63 6.48 1.61
CA VAL A 152 -9.67 6.37 0.55
C VAL A 152 -10.88 5.53 0.94
N GLY A 153 -10.80 4.64 1.93
CA GLY A 153 -11.89 3.73 2.26
C GLY A 153 -12.27 2.77 1.12
N ARG A 154 -12.99 1.69 1.48
CA ARG A 154 -13.10 0.42 0.73
C ARG A 154 -13.63 0.44 -0.72
N GLY A 155 -14.13 1.55 -1.27
CA GLY A 155 -14.98 1.55 -2.47
C GLY A 155 -14.38 2.14 -3.76
N ALA A 156 -13.29 2.90 -3.69
CA ALA A 156 -12.73 3.49 -4.90
C ALA A 156 -12.08 2.39 -5.78
N ARG A 157 -12.16 2.53 -7.11
CA ARG A 157 -11.52 1.64 -8.09
C ARG A 157 -9.98 1.76 -8.04
N VAL A 158 -9.35 1.50 -6.89
CA VAL A 158 -7.91 1.66 -6.68
C VAL A 158 -7.11 0.52 -7.33
N ARG A 159 -7.77 -0.54 -7.82
CA ARG A 159 -7.13 -1.67 -8.53
C ARG A 159 -6.20 -1.19 -9.65
N ARG A 160 -6.63 -0.20 -10.44
CA ARG A 160 -5.82 0.32 -11.55
C ARG A 160 -4.61 1.10 -11.03
N ASN A 161 -4.77 1.91 -9.98
CA ASN A 161 -3.67 2.68 -9.41
C ASN A 161 -2.64 1.74 -8.74
N VAL A 162 -3.08 0.77 -7.93
CA VAL A 162 -2.22 -0.25 -7.33
C VAL A 162 -1.50 -1.06 -8.42
N ALA A 163 -2.21 -1.48 -9.48
CA ALA A 163 -1.60 -2.24 -10.56
C ALA A 163 -0.56 -1.43 -11.34
N VAL A 164 -0.83 -0.14 -11.61
CA VAL A 164 0.12 0.74 -12.30
C VAL A 164 1.34 1.00 -11.41
N HIS A 165 1.13 1.28 -10.13
CA HIS A 165 2.22 1.53 -9.20
C HIS A 165 3.09 0.29 -9.01
N ALA A 166 2.48 -0.86 -8.70
CA ALA A 166 3.18 -2.13 -8.58
C ALA A 166 3.89 -2.52 -9.88
N GLY A 167 3.26 -2.27 -11.03
CA GLY A 167 3.86 -2.50 -12.34
C GLY A 167 5.07 -1.60 -12.61
N LEU A 168 5.01 -0.33 -12.19
CA LEU A 168 6.13 0.60 -12.30
C LEU A 168 7.27 0.22 -11.36
N SER A 169 6.97 -0.13 -10.10
CA SER A 169 7.95 -0.62 -9.13
C SER A 169 8.63 -1.90 -9.62
N LEU A 170 7.87 -2.82 -10.22
CA LEU A 170 8.40 -4.02 -10.84
C LEU A 170 9.28 -3.69 -12.05
N LEU A 171 8.85 -2.78 -12.93
CA LEU A 171 9.63 -2.35 -14.10
C LEU A 171 10.97 -1.73 -13.68
N ILE A 172 10.94 -0.80 -12.73
CA ILE A 172 12.13 -0.14 -12.21
C ILE A 172 13.05 -1.18 -11.55
N GLY A 173 12.48 -2.09 -10.74
CA GLY A 173 13.22 -3.19 -10.12
C GLY A 173 13.88 -4.10 -11.15
N ALA A 174 13.19 -4.44 -12.24
CA ALA A 174 13.71 -5.27 -13.32
C ALA A 174 14.84 -4.56 -14.10
N LEU A 175 14.68 -3.26 -14.38
CA LEU A 175 15.74 -2.46 -15.03
C LEU A 175 16.98 -2.36 -14.15
N ALA A 176 16.80 -2.12 -12.84
CA ALA A 176 17.90 -2.11 -11.88
C ALA A 176 18.60 -3.47 -11.80
N ALA A 177 17.83 -4.56 -11.73
CA ALA A 177 18.38 -5.92 -11.72
C ALA A 177 19.15 -6.24 -13.01
N GLY A 178 18.62 -5.85 -14.18
CA GLY A 178 19.28 -6.00 -15.46
C GLY A 178 20.60 -5.22 -15.54
N LEU A 179 20.64 -4.00 -15.01
CA LEU A 179 21.86 -3.21 -14.91
C LEU A 179 22.90 -3.90 -14.01
N VAL A 180 22.49 -4.35 -12.82
CA VAL A 180 23.37 -5.08 -11.87
C VAL A 180 23.89 -6.38 -12.49
N TYR A 181 23.04 -7.12 -13.19
CA TYR A 181 23.43 -8.34 -13.89
C TYR A 181 24.41 -8.07 -15.04
N GLY A 182 24.13 -7.06 -15.86
CA GLY A 182 25.01 -6.65 -16.97
C GLY A 182 26.39 -6.22 -16.47
N VAL A 183 26.45 -5.48 -15.37
CA VAL A 183 27.71 -5.18 -14.68
C VAL A 183 28.39 -6.46 -14.21
N SER A 184 27.65 -7.38 -13.59
CA SER A 184 28.22 -8.63 -13.06
C SER A 184 28.86 -9.46 -14.18
N LEU A 185 28.25 -9.50 -15.36
CA LEU A 185 28.82 -10.12 -16.56
C LEU A 185 30.06 -9.38 -17.07
N ALA A 186 30.02 -8.04 -17.11
CA ALA A 186 31.16 -7.22 -17.54
C ALA A 186 32.36 -7.32 -16.58
N VAL A 187 32.13 -7.63 -15.30
CA VAL A 187 33.13 -7.73 -14.24
C VAL A 187 33.72 -9.15 -14.10
N GLY A 188 33.36 -10.11 -14.98
CA GLY A 188 33.76 -11.53 -14.95
C GLY A 188 35.27 -11.86 -14.89
N GLY A 189 36.16 -10.89 -14.70
CA GLY A 189 37.60 -11.03 -14.46
C GLY A 189 38.10 -10.62 -13.05
N GLY A 190 37.24 -10.58 -12.02
CA GLY A 190 37.72 -10.48 -10.63
C GLY A 190 38.13 -9.08 -10.15
N GLN A 191 37.51 -8.01 -10.65
CA GLN A 191 37.80 -6.64 -10.18
C GLN A 191 36.84 -6.16 -9.07
N PRO A 192 37.25 -6.20 -7.79
CA PRO A 192 36.47 -5.62 -6.67
C PRO A 192 36.28 -4.09 -6.80
N VAL A 193 37.10 -3.40 -7.59
CA VAL A 193 37.07 -1.94 -7.74
C VAL A 193 35.82 -1.46 -8.47
N ALA A 194 35.35 -2.17 -9.51
CA ALA A 194 34.13 -1.79 -10.23
C ALA A 194 32.88 -1.95 -9.35
N ALA A 195 32.83 -3.04 -8.57
CA ALA A 195 31.77 -3.27 -7.59
C ALA A 195 31.75 -2.19 -6.51
N LEU A 196 32.93 -1.81 -5.98
CA LEU A 196 33.06 -0.72 -5.01
C LEU A 196 32.66 0.63 -5.61
N ALA A 197 33.09 0.93 -6.83
CA ALA A 197 32.74 2.18 -7.52
C ALA A 197 31.23 2.30 -7.75
N LEU A 198 30.56 1.21 -8.13
CA LEU A 198 29.11 1.17 -8.30
C LEU A 198 28.35 1.22 -6.98
N LEU A 199 28.86 0.57 -5.94
CA LEU A 199 28.31 0.68 -4.58
C LEU A 199 28.40 2.13 -4.07
N LEU A 200 29.53 2.79 -4.29
CA LEU A 200 29.75 4.21 -3.99
C LEU A 200 28.82 5.09 -4.81
N ALA A 201 28.73 4.88 -6.13
CA ALA A 201 27.86 5.65 -6.99
C ALA A 201 26.38 5.51 -6.58
N GLY A 202 25.93 4.28 -6.30
CA GLY A 202 24.60 4.01 -5.78
C GLY A 202 24.35 4.66 -4.42
N GLY A 203 25.32 4.58 -3.50
CA GLY A 203 25.26 5.24 -2.20
C GLY A 203 25.19 6.76 -2.31
N ILE A 204 25.99 7.38 -3.18
CA ILE A 204 25.97 8.82 -3.46
C ILE A 204 24.62 9.23 -4.05
N ALA A 205 24.11 8.48 -5.04
CA ALA A 205 22.81 8.74 -5.63
C ALA A 205 21.69 8.66 -4.57
N LEU A 206 21.74 7.64 -3.69
CA LEU A 206 20.78 7.47 -2.60
C LEU A 206 20.84 8.64 -1.61
N ILE A 207 22.03 9.02 -1.14
CA ILE A 207 22.21 10.15 -0.23
C ILE A 207 21.75 11.45 -0.90
N SER A 208 22.05 11.65 -2.18
CA SER A 208 21.65 12.85 -2.92
C SER A 208 20.15 12.95 -3.12
N ALA A 209 19.46 11.83 -3.28
CA ALA A 209 18.00 11.80 -3.39
C ALA A 209 17.29 12.05 -2.03
N LEU A 210 17.96 11.74 -0.92
CA LEU A 210 17.44 11.92 0.45
C LEU A 210 17.77 13.28 1.06
N ARG A 211 18.58 14.10 0.39
CA ARG A 211 19.05 15.40 0.86
C ARG A 211 18.29 16.54 0.20
#